data_AF-A0A970FVZ4-F1
#
_entry.id   AF-A0A970FVZ4-F1
#
_cell.length_a   1.000
_cell.length_b   1.000
_cell.length_c   1.000
_cell.angle_alpha   90.00
_cell.angle_beta   90.00
_cell.angle_gamma   90.00
#
_symmetry.space_group_name_H-M   'P 1'
#
loop_
_entity.id
_entity.type
_entity.pdbx_description
1 polymer ?
#
loop_
_entity_poly.entity_id
_entity_poly.type
_entity_poly.pdbx_seq_one_letter_code
_entity_poly.pdbx_strand_id
1 'polypeptide(L)'
;MKIAGEDFKSAPVLDDVEETSRLLEREKANGNLNRARRLGAIMADEVAAVEGDDPASEAVSETQRRILLAFAVEVALETLLPNSILSETSKSVFYETLRNTAPSIYDDLQGSGAFSFYYLALRDGKNVVKSVGEAYASLCGRAGEAALANKGGELYVNFIEQARSIVDSIGFVTDSG
;
A
#
# COMPACT_ATOMS: atom_id res chain seq x y z
N MET A 1 -8.19 54.29 -5.87
CA MET A 1 -7.97 52.94 -6.44
C MET A 1 -8.50 51.93 -5.43
N LYS A 2 -9.62 51.27 -5.72
CA LYS A 2 -10.21 50.19 -4.92
C LYS A 2 -9.96 48.91 -5.70
N ILE A 3 -9.25 47.95 -5.11
CA ILE A 3 -9.14 46.60 -5.67
C ILE A 3 -10.13 45.76 -4.89
N ALA A 4 -11.21 45.36 -5.56
CA ALA A 4 -12.24 44.49 -5.01
C ALA A 4 -11.66 43.08 -4.83
N GLY A 5 -11.96 42.45 -3.70
CA GLY A 5 -11.67 41.04 -3.47
C GLY A 5 -12.50 40.19 -4.43
N GLU A 6 -11.83 39.33 -5.18
CA GLU A 6 -12.47 38.31 -5.98
C GLU A 6 -13.01 37.23 -5.04
N ASP A 7 -14.31 37.00 -5.12
CA ASP A 7 -15.03 35.96 -4.40
C ASP A 7 -14.45 34.58 -4.72
N PHE A 8 -13.82 33.94 -3.73
CA PHE A 8 -13.61 32.49 -3.74
C PHE A 8 -14.98 31.81 -3.64
N LYS A 9 -15.59 31.49 -4.78
CA LYS A 9 -16.72 30.56 -4.83
C LYS A 9 -16.18 29.14 -4.64
N SER A 10 -16.07 28.71 -3.39
CA SER A 10 -15.96 27.28 -3.07
C SER A 10 -17.25 26.59 -3.54
N ALA A 11 -17.13 25.65 -4.47
CA ALA A 11 -18.23 24.73 -4.80
C ALA A 11 -18.67 23.97 -3.53
N PRO A 12 -19.96 23.61 -3.38
CA PRO A 12 -20.49 23.15 -2.11
C PRO A 12 -20.00 21.73 -1.77
N VAL A 13 -19.34 21.59 -0.63
CA VAL A 13 -18.88 20.32 0.01
C VAL A 13 -20.01 19.29 0.21
N LEU A 14 -21.27 19.71 0.06
CA LEU A 14 -22.45 18.87 0.28
C LEU A 14 -22.67 17.80 -0.81
N ASP A 15 -22.26 18.07 -2.05
CA ASP A 15 -22.46 17.13 -3.18
C ASP A 15 -21.57 15.87 -3.01
N ASP A 16 -20.34 16.08 -2.54
CA ASP A 16 -19.32 15.05 -2.28
C ASP A 16 -19.73 14.08 -1.15
N VAL A 17 -20.40 14.59 -0.10
CA VAL A 17 -20.87 13.76 1.02
C VAL A 17 -22.04 12.86 0.61
N GLU A 18 -22.98 13.38 -0.19
CA GLU A 18 -24.11 12.59 -0.66
C GLU A 18 -23.66 11.51 -1.67
N GLU A 19 -22.74 11.85 -2.57
CA GLU A 19 -22.13 10.91 -3.52
C GLU A 19 -21.36 9.81 -2.79
N THR A 20 -20.52 10.16 -1.82
CA THR A 20 -19.78 9.20 -0.98
C THR A 20 -20.73 8.28 -0.21
N SER A 21 -21.84 8.81 0.30
CA SER A 21 -22.85 8.01 1.02
C SER A 21 -23.55 7.00 0.11
N ARG A 22 -23.90 7.40 -1.11
CA ARG A 22 -24.51 6.50 -2.11
C ARG A 22 -23.53 5.42 -2.54
N LEU A 23 -22.26 5.78 -2.76
CA LEU A 23 -21.21 4.83 -3.07
C LEU A 23 -21.03 3.81 -1.93
N LEU A 24 -20.98 4.28 -0.68
CA LEU A 24 -20.87 3.40 0.49
C LEU A 24 -22.02 2.39 0.57
N GLU A 25 -23.26 2.85 0.43
CA GLU A 25 -24.43 1.96 0.47
C GLU A 25 -24.43 0.95 -0.70
N ARG A 26 -23.98 1.37 -1.89
CA ARG A 26 -23.79 0.45 -3.02
C ARG A 26 -22.73 -0.62 -2.74
N GLU A 27 -21.55 -0.22 -2.27
CA GLU A 27 -20.46 -1.15 -1.94
C GLU A 27 -20.80 -2.09 -0.77
N LYS A 28 -21.72 -1.66 0.10
CA LYS A 28 -22.30 -2.50 1.14
C LYS A 28 -23.28 -3.50 0.56
N ALA A 29 -24.20 -3.04 -0.30
CA ALA A 29 -25.25 -3.88 -0.90
C ALA A 29 -24.68 -4.96 -1.83
N ASN A 30 -23.62 -4.65 -2.60
CA ASN A 30 -22.97 -5.61 -3.50
C ASN A 30 -21.96 -6.54 -2.77
N GLY A 31 -21.72 -6.32 -1.47
CA GLY A 31 -20.82 -7.10 -0.62
C GLY A 31 -19.33 -6.76 -0.74
N ASN A 32 -18.95 -5.74 -1.52
CA ASN A 32 -17.57 -5.34 -1.72
C ASN A 32 -16.90 -4.85 -0.44
N LEU A 33 -17.63 -4.25 0.51
CA LEU A 33 -17.04 -3.92 1.82
C LEU A 33 -16.54 -5.16 2.57
N ASN A 34 -17.27 -6.28 2.51
CA ASN A 34 -16.83 -7.52 3.14
C ASN A 34 -15.62 -8.14 2.41
N ARG A 35 -15.60 -8.03 1.08
CA ARG A 35 -14.45 -8.40 0.24
C ARG A 35 -13.21 -7.58 0.58
N ALA A 36 -13.34 -6.26 0.72
CA ALA A 36 -12.27 -5.35 1.12
C ALA A 36 -11.70 -5.69 2.50
N ARG A 37 -12.56 -5.96 3.50
CA ARG A 37 -12.10 -6.42 4.81
C ARG A 37 -11.33 -7.74 4.72
N ARG A 38 -11.86 -8.71 3.98
CA ARG A 38 -11.18 -10.00 3.77
C ARG A 38 -9.83 -9.84 3.08
N LEU A 39 -9.76 -8.98 2.06
CA LEU A 39 -8.53 -8.66 1.35
C LEU A 39 -7.48 -8.07 2.30
N GLY A 40 -7.85 -7.07 3.10
CA GLY A 40 -6.95 -6.47 4.09
C GLY A 40 -6.38 -7.49 5.07
N ALA A 41 -7.22 -8.41 5.57
CA ALA A 41 -6.79 -9.49 6.46
C ALA A 41 -5.82 -10.47 5.77
N ILE A 42 -6.13 -10.92 4.55
CA ILE A 42 -5.26 -11.82 3.78
C ILE A 42 -3.89 -11.18 3.54
N MET A 43 -3.86 -9.91 3.15
CA MET A 43 -2.60 -9.20 2.90
C MET A 43 -1.75 -9.06 4.17
N ALA A 44 -2.39 -8.89 5.33
CA ALA A 44 -1.70 -8.85 6.61
C ALA A 44 -1.07 -10.20 6.94
N ASP A 45 -1.79 -11.30 6.68
CA ASP A 45 -1.28 -12.66 6.86
C ASP A 45 -0.09 -12.94 5.93
N GLU A 46 -0.13 -12.50 4.66
CA GLU A 46 1.00 -12.62 3.73
C GLU A 46 2.24 -11.88 4.22
N VAL A 47 2.08 -10.65 4.74
CA VAL A 47 3.18 -9.88 5.34
C VAL A 47 3.73 -10.56 6.59
N ALA A 48 2.86 -11.11 7.43
CA ALA A 48 3.24 -11.80 8.66
C ALA A 48 3.95 -13.14 8.38
N ALA A 49 3.58 -13.82 7.30
CA ALA A 49 4.14 -15.10 6.88
C ALA A 49 5.52 -14.98 6.23
N VAL A 50 6.03 -13.76 5.99
CA VAL A 50 7.41 -13.58 5.53
C VAL A 50 8.38 -14.00 6.62
N GLU A 51 8.85 -15.24 6.51
CA GLU A 51 10.03 -15.75 7.20
C GLU A 51 11.29 -15.39 6.41
N GLY A 52 12.44 -15.35 7.10
CA GLY A 52 13.73 -15.26 6.45
C GLY A 52 13.97 -16.50 5.60
N ASP A 53 13.90 -16.38 4.27
CA ASP A 53 14.13 -17.48 3.32
C ASP A 53 15.55 -18.08 3.41
N ASP A 54 16.48 -17.42 4.12
CA ASP A 54 17.88 -17.82 4.20
C ASP A 54 18.42 -17.58 5.63
N PRO A 55 18.83 -18.63 6.38
CA PRO A 55 19.48 -18.45 7.67
C PRO A 55 20.85 -17.73 7.59
N ALA A 56 21.40 -17.53 6.39
CA ALA A 56 22.56 -16.66 6.15
C ALA A 56 22.17 -15.19 5.86
N SER A 57 20.88 -14.87 5.76
CA SER A 57 20.40 -13.50 5.59
C SER A 57 20.66 -12.68 6.85
N GLU A 58 21.15 -11.46 6.66
CA GLU A 58 21.28 -10.50 7.75
C GLU A 58 19.88 -10.09 8.25
N ALA A 59 19.66 -10.06 9.56
CA ALA A 59 18.38 -9.69 10.16
C ALA A 59 17.83 -8.35 9.62
N VAL A 60 18.71 -7.38 9.33
CA VAL A 60 18.35 -6.10 8.71
C VAL A 60 17.72 -6.31 7.32
N SER A 61 18.29 -7.21 6.50
CA SER A 61 17.77 -7.52 5.16
C SER A 61 16.40 -8.21 5.22
N GLU A 62 16.16 -9.05 6.22
CA GLU A 62 14.85 -9.70 6.42
C GLU A 62 13.77 -8.67 6.82
N THR A 63 14.09 -7.81 7.79
CA THR A 63 13.20 -6.71 8.19
C THR A 63 12.90 -5.81 6.99
N GLN A 64 13.90 -5.42 6.19
CA GLN A 64 13.67 -4.57 5.02
C GLN A 64 12.87 -5.27 3.92
N ARG A 65 13.05 -6.57 3.70
CA ARG A 65 12.22 -7.36 2.76
C ARG A 65 10.76 -7.34 3.18
N ARG A 66 10.49 -7.53 4.48
CA ARG A 66 9.14 -7.51 5.03
C ARG A 66 8.51 -6.12 4.93
N ILE A 67 9.26 -5.07 5.24
CA ILE A 67 8.83 -3.68 5.07
C ILE A 67 8.52 -3.38 3.60
N LEU A 68 9.35 -3.84 2.66
CA LEU A 68 9.12 -3.66 1.22
C LEU A 68 7.85 -4.37 0.76
N LEU A 69 7.56 -5.59 1.26
CA LEU A 69 6.30 -6.27 0.97
C LEU A 69 5.11 -5.49 1.50
N ALA A 70 5.15 -5.03 2.75
CA ALA A 70 4.07 -4.23 3.33
C ALA A 70 3.84 -2.93 2.53
N PHE A 71 4.90 -2.30 2.05
CA PHE A 71 4.80 -1.13 1.17
C PHE A 71 4.15 -1.49 -0.18
N ALA A 72 4.56 -2.60 -0.80
CA ALA A 72 3.94 -3.06 -2.04
C ALA A 72 2.44 -3.36 -1.87
N VAL A 73 2.05 -3.96 -0.74
CA VAL A 73 0.65 -4.16 -0.36
C VAL A 73 -0.08 -2.82 -0.26
N GLU A 74 0.48 -1.82 0.43
CA GLU A 74 -0.15 -0.50 0.55
C GLU A 74 -0.39 0.15 -0.81
N VAL A 75 0.62 0.14 -1.69
CA VAL A 75 0.51 0.65 -3.07
C VAL A 75 -0.55 -0.13 -3.85
N ALA A 76 -0.60 -1.45 -3.73
CA ALA A 76 -1.59 -2.27 -4.41
C ALA A 76 -3.02 -1.97 -3.92
N LEU A 77 -3.22 -1.83 -2.61
CA LEU A 77 -4.53 -1.49 -2.04
C LEU A 77 -4.99 -0.08 -2.46
N GLU A 78 -4.06 0.85 -2.66
CA GLU A 78 -4.35 2.21 -3.12
C GLU A 78 -4.67 2.28 -4.62
N THR A 79 -3.98 1.48 -5.44
CA THR A 79 -4.00 1.64 -6.90
C THR A 79 -4.86 0.62 -7.65
N LEU A 80 -5.17 -0.52 -7.04
CA LEU A 80 -5.87 -1.63 -7.71
C LEU A 80 -7.35 -1.75 -7.36
N LEU A 81 -7.81 -1.06 -6.31
CA LEU A 81 -9.18 -1.21 -5.84
C LEU A 81 -10.13 -0.25 -6.58
N PRO A 82 -11.41 -0.64 -6.79
CA PRO A 82 -12.33 0.12 -7.62
C PRO A 82 -12.59 1.56 -7.17
N ASN A 83 -12.46 1.84 -5.87
CA ASN A 83 -12.66 3.17 -5.29
C ASN A 83 -11.95 3.31 -3.93
N SER A 84 -11.88 4.54 -3.45
CA SER A 84 -11.22 4.91 -2.19
C SER A 84 -11.88 4.29 -0.95
N ILE A 85 -13.21 4.09 -0.92
CA ILE A 85 -13.89 3.46 0.22
C ILE A 85 -13.36 2.03 0.43
N LEU A 86 -13.23 1.26 -0.65
CA LEU A 86 -12.69 -0.10 -0.60
C LEU A 86 -11.20 -0.08 -0.24
N SER A 87 -10.43 0.86 -0.77
CA SER A 87 -9.02 1.05 -0.45
C SER A 87 -8.81 1.33 1.05
N GLU A 88 -9.48 2.35 1.59
CA GLU A 88 -9.39 2.72 3.00
C GLU A 88 -9.89 1.59 3.91
N THR A 89 -10.97 0.91 3.54
CA THR A 89 -11.46 -0.26 4.28
C THR A 89 -10.41 -1.37 4.34
N SER A 90 -9.78 -1.69 3.21
CA SER A 90 -8.76 -2.75 3.15
C SER A 90 -7.50 -2.37 3.92
N LYS A 91 -7.02 -1.12 3.78
CA LYS A 91 -5.84 -0.60 4.52
C LYS A 91 -6.09 -0.58 6.03
N SER A 92 -7.26 -0.14 6.46
CA SER A 92 -7.63 -0.14 7.89
C SER A 92 -7.57 -1.56 8.45
N VAL A 93 -8.19 -2.53 7.78
CA VAL A 93 -8.17 -3.93 8.24
C VAL A 93 -6.77 -4.54 8.16
N PHE A 94 -6.00 -4.22 7.13
CA PHE A 94 -4.61 -4.66 7.01
C PHE A 94 -3.77 -4.26 8.23
N TYR A 95 -3.79 -2.98 8.59
CA TYR A 95 -3.04 -2.47 9.74
C TYR A 95 -3.59 -2.95 11.08
N GLU A 96 -4.91 -3.05 11.24
CA GLU A 96 -5.53 -3.61 12.44
C GLU A 96 -5.17 -5.09 12.62
N THR A 97 -5.18 -5.87 11.54
CA THR A 97 -4.83 -7.29 11.57
C THR A 97 -3.35 -7.45 11.94
N LEU A 98 -2.44 -6.73 11.27
CA LEU A 98 -1.00 -6.76 11.63
C LEU A 98 -0.76 -6.39 13.09
N ARG A 99 -1.41 -5.33 13.58
CA ARG A 99 -1.28 -4.90 14.99
C ARG A 99 -1.70 -6.01 15.97
N ASN A 100 -2.72 -6.79 15.61
CA ASN A 100 -3.27 -7.82 16.49
C ASN A 100 -2.54 -9.16 16.37
N THR A 101 -2.13 -9.57 15.17
CA THR A 101 -1.57 -10.90 14.90
C THR A 101 -0.04 -10.92 14.86
N ALA A 102 0.59 -9.80 14.50
CA ALA A 102 2.04 -9.67 14.39
C ALA A 102 2.53 -8.30 14.89
N PRO A 103 2.36 -7.98 16.20
CA PRO A 103 2.63 -6.66 16.75
C PRO A 103 4.07 -6.18 16.55
N SER A 104 5.06 -7.08 16.60
CA SER A 104 6.47 -6.71 16.33
C SER A 104 6.67 -6.22 14.89
N ILE A 105 6.02 -6.87 13.92
CA ILE A 105 6.05 -6.45 12.51
C ILE A 105 5.38 -5.09 12.35
N TYR A 106 4.23 -4.90 13.00
CA TYR A 106 3.54 -3.62 13.00
C TYR A 106 4.41 -2.50 13.57
N ASP A 107 5.08 -2.73 14.71
CA ASP A 107 5.95 -1.75 15.35
C ASP A 107 7.17 -1.42 14.48
N ASP A 108 7.79 -2.41 13.83
CA ASP A 108 8.89 -2.20 12.88
C ASP A 108 8.45 -1.32 11.70
N LEU A 109 7.26 -1.58 11.15
CA LEU A 109 6.70 -0.77 10.07
C LEU A 109 6.52 0.69 10.50
N GLN A 110 5.86 0.92 11.64
CA GLN A 110 5.60 2.27 12.15
C GLN A 110 6.88 3.01 12.55
N GLY A 111 7.88 2.30 13.08
CA GLY A 111 9.13 2.89 13.57
C GLY A 111 10.21 3.13 12.51
N SER A 112 10.14 2.45 11.36
CA SER A 112 11.25 2.43 10.38
C SER A 112 11.44 3.73 9.58
N GLY A 113 10.36 4.48 9.32
CA GLY A 113 10.37 5.59 8.35
C GLY A 113 10.63 5.15 6.89
N ALA A 114 10.72 3.86 6.61
CA ALA A 114 11.10 3.31 5.31
C ALA A 114 10.09 3.63 4.20
N PHE A 115 8.80 3.67 4.54
CA PHE A 115 7.72 4.00 3.58
C PHE A 115 7.95 5.39 2.95
N SER A 116 8.48 6.36 3.70
CA SER A 116 8.80 7.68 3.15
C SER A 116 9.85 7.62 2.04
N PHE A 117 10.87 6.77 2.19
CA PHE A 117 11.88 6.58 1.14
C PHE A 117 11.29 5.94 -0.11
N TYR A 118 10.41 4.95 0.05
CA TYR A 118 9.76 4.31 -1.08
C TYR A 118 8.74 5.23 -1.78
N TYR A 119 7.97 6.03 -1.04
CA TYR A 119 7.08 7.03 -1.64
C TYR A 119 7.85 8.11 -2.41
N LEU A 120 9.02 8.53 -1.93
CA LEU A 120 9.92 9.42 -2.69
C LEU A 120 10.36 8.77 -4.00
N ALA A 121 10.72 7.48 -3.96
CA ALA A 121 11.10 6.71 -5.15
C ALA A 121 9.95 6.59 -6.18
N LEU A 122 8.69 6.48 -5.73
CA LEU A 122 7.53 6.48 -6.62
C LEU A 122 7.34 7.83 -7.32
N ARG A 123 7.50 8.93 -6.58
CA ARG A 123 7.22 10.28 -7.08
C ARG A 123 8.18 10.72 -8.19
N ASP A 124 9.42 10.25 -8.16
CA ASP A 124 10.45 10.63 -9.14
C ASP A 124 10.19 10.05 -10.54
N GLY A 125 9.35 9.01 -10.66
CA GLY A 125 8.63 8.60 -11.87
C GLY A 125 9.43 8.11 -13.09
N LYS A 126 10.75 8.34 -13.15
CA LYS A 126 11.59 8.04 -14.33
C LYS A 126 11.96 6.56 -14.43
N ASN A 127 12.11 5.87 -13.30
CA ASN A 127 12.30 4.42 -13.21
C ASN A 127 12.00 3.93 -11.80
N VAL A 128 10.70 3.69 -11.52
CA VAL A 128 10.21 3.30 -10.18
C VAL A 128 10.93 2.07 -9.64
N VAL A 129 11.06 1.00 -10.44
CA VAL A 129 11.69 -0.26 -9.99
C VAL A 129 13.13 -0.03 -9.56
N LYS A 130 13.89 0.75 -10.34
CA LYS A 130 15.27 1.10 -10.00
C LYS A 130 15.33 1.94 -8.72
N SER A 131 14.51 2.98 -8.61
CA SER A 131 14.51 3.89 -7.45
C SER A 131 14.09 3.19 -6.16
N VAL A 132 13.10 2.29 -6.23
CA VAL A 132 12.70 1.44 -5.10
C VAL A 132 13.83 0.49 -4.70
N GLY A 133 14.51 -0.11 -5.68
CA GLY A 133 15.69 -0.93 -5.44
C GLY A 133 16.83 -0.18 -4.74
N GLU A 134 17.16 1.02 -5.21
CA GLU A 134 18.18 1.88 -4.58
C GLU A 134 17.80 2.26 -3.14
N ALA A 135 16.52 2.59 -2.89
CA ALA A 135 16.00 2.83 -1.55
C ALA A 135 16.13 1.59 -0.65
N TYR A 136 15.77 0.40 -1.17
CA TYR A 136 15.91 -0.86 -0.46
C TYR A 136 17.36 -1.14 -0.04
N ALA A 137 18.32 -0.99 -0.95
CA ALA A 137 19.74 -1.18 -0.64
C ALA A 137 20.24 -0.18 0.40
N SER A 138 19.79 1.07 0.32
CA SER A 138 20.11 2.10 1.32
C SER A 138 19.55 1.77 2.70
N LEU A 139 18.30 1.30 2.77
CA LEU A 139 17.65 0.90 4.02
C LEU A 139 18.27 -0.37 4.62
N CYS A 140 18.89 -1.21 3.80
CA CYS A 140 19.74 -2.32 4.26
C CYS A 140 21.14 -1.85 4.73
N GLY A 141 21.45 -0.55 4.70
CA GLY A 141 22.76 -0.02 5.08
C GLY A 141 23.85 -0.19 4.03
N ARG A 142 23.49 -0.60 2.80
CA ARG A 142 24.41 -0.96 1.71
C ARG A 142 24.16 -0.10 0.46
N ALA A 143 24.01 1.20 0.68
CA ALA A 143 23.76 2.17 -0.37
C ALA A 143 24.82 2.10 -1.48
N GLY A 144 24.39 2.14 -2.75
CA GLY A 144 25.26 2.05 -3.91
C GLY A 144 25.61 0.62 -4.35
N GLU A 145 25.21 -0.40 -3.61
CA GLU A 145 25.41 -1.79 -4.02
C GLU A 145 24.40 -2.23 -5.08
N ALA A 146 24.86 -2.33 -6.32
CA ALA A 146 24.01 -2.63 -7.48
C ALA A 146 23.28 -3.98 -7.37
N ALA A 147 23.92 -5.02 -6.84
CA ALA A 147 23.31 -6.34 -6.71
C ALA A 147 22.10 -6.32 -5.75
N LEU A 148 22.25 -5.65 -4.61
CA LEU A 148 21.18 -5.52 -3.63
C LEU A 148 20.06 -4.60 -4.12
N ALA A 149 20.41 -3.53 -4.85
CA ALA A 149 19.42 -2.64 -5.45
C ALA A 149 18.58 -3.37 -6.51
N ASN A 150 19.21 -4.15 -7.38
CA ASN A 150 18.49 -4.97 -8.37
C ASN A 150 17.56 -5.98 -7.67
N LYS A 151 18.05 -6.67 -6.63
CA LYS A 151 17.23 -7.58 -5.82
C LYS A 151 16.02 -6.88 -5.20
N GLY A 152 16.20 -5.67 -4.64
CA GLY A 152 15.10 -4.88 -4.09
C GLY A 152 14.05 -4.51 -5.14
N GLY A 153 14.49 -4.12 -6.34
CA GLY A 153 13.58 -3.85 -7.46
C GLY A 153 12.81 -5.08 -7.92
N GLU A 154 13.48 -6.22 -8.05
CA GLU A 154 12.85 -7.50 -8.40
C GLU A 154 11.82 -7.95 -7.36
N LEU A 155 12.17 -7.85 -6.07
CA LEU A 155 11.25 -8.13 -4.96
C LEU A 155 10.02 -7.25 -5.05
N TYR A 156 10.18 -5.94 -5.28
CA TYR A 156 9.06 -5.02 -5.41
C TYR A 156 8.10 -5.41 -6.54
N VAL A 157 8.62 -5.73 -7.73
CA VAL A 157 7.81 -6.19 -8.87
C VAL A 157 7.06 -7.47 -8.51
N ASN A 158 7.75 -8.45 -7.94
CA ASN A 158 7.14 -9.72 -7.55
C ASN A 158 6.03 -9.54 -6.51
N PHE A 159 6.24 -8.68 -5.52
CA PHE A 159 5.25 -8.39 -4.48
C PHE A 159 4.03 -7.64 -5.01
N ILE A 160 4.21 -6.70 -5.94
CA ILE A 160 3.08 -6.03 -6.61
C ILE A 160 2.26 -7.03 -7.42
N GLU A 161 2.90 -7.94 -8.16
CA GLU A 161 2.20 -8.98 -8.93
C GLU A 161 1.50 -10.01 -8.04
N GLN A 162 2.12 -10.39 -6.92
CA GLN A 162 1.46 -11.22 -5.91
C GLN A 162 0.22 -10.52 -5.35
N ALA A 163 0.35 -9.25 -4.95
CA ALA A 163 -0.76 -8.48 -4.41
C ALA A 163 -1.90 -8.33 -5.44
N ARG A 164 -1.56 -8.07 -6.71
CA ARG A 164 -2.51 -8.03 -7.82
C ARG A 164 -3.27 -9.35 -7.95
N SER A 165 -2.58 -10.48 -7.97
CA SER A 165 -3.21 -11.80 -8.06
C SER A 165 -4.20 -12.05 -6.92
N ILE A 166 -3.88 -11.60 -5.71
CA ILE A 166 -4.79 -11.71 -4.56
C ILE A 166 -6.01 -10.81 -4.77
N VAL A 167 -5.82 -9.54 -5.15
CA VAL A 167 -6.91 -8.60 -5.44
C VAL A 167 -7.86 -9.15 -6.51
N ASP A 168 -7.32 -9.70 -7.60
CA ASP A 168 -8.11 -10.28 -8.68
C ASP A 168 -8.92 -11.49 -8.19
N SER A 169 -8.35 -12.32 -7.31
CA SER A 169 -9.03 -13.49 -6.74
C SER A 169 -10.21 -13.14 -5.81
N ILE A 170 -10.24 -11.92 -5.25
CA ILE A 170 -11.33 -11.47 -4.37
C ILE A 170 -12.62 -11.27 -5.16
N GLY A 171 -12.53 -10.91 -6.44
CA GLY A 171 -13.69 -10.73 -7.32
C GLY A 171 -14.60 -9.58 -6.87
N PHE A 172 -14.07 -8.36 -6.81
CA PHE A 172 -14.88 -7.17 -6.58
C PHE A 172 -15.94 -7.01 -7.69
N VAL A 173 -17.16 -6.69 -7.28
CA VAL A 173 -18.23 -6.37 -8.24
C VAL A 173 -17.95 -4.98 -8.79
N THR A 174 -17.60 -4.91 -10.06
CA THR A 174 -17.51 -3.65 -10.81
C THR A 174 -18.78 -3.51 -11.63
N ASP A 175 -19.45 -2.36 -11.55
CA ASP A 175 -20.55 -2.10 -12.49
C ASP A 175 -19.88 -1.87 -13.85
N SER A 176 -20.05 -2.84 -14.75
CA SER A 176 -20.04 -2.52 -16.18
C SER A 176 -21.28 -1.67 -16.38
N GLY A 177 -21.10 -0.41 -16.79
CA GLY A 177 -22.19 0.51 -17.08
C GLY A 177 -23.20 -0.03 -18.10
#